data_AF-G7K402-F1
#
_entry.id   AF-G7K402-F1
#
_cell.length_a   1.000
_cell.length_b   1.000
_cell.length_c   1.000
_cell.angle_alpha   90.00
_cell.angle_beta   90.00
_cell.angle_gamma   90.00
#
_symmetry.space_group_name_H-M   'P 1'
#
loop_
_entity.id
_entity.type
_entity.pdbx_description
1 polymer ?
#
loop_
_entity_poly.entity_id
_entity_poly.type
_entity_poly.pdbx_seq_one_letter_code
_entity_poly.pdbx_strand_id
1 'polypeptide(L)' 'MRVQPLRLSWVSTYGCIFGSHTGAFISVFSTNIYIANSLHDEIRASIYSTEIAHSIDWNNSWLESDSLLTI' A
#
# COMPACT_ATOMS: atom_id res chain seq x y z
N MET A 1 -40.51 9.68 -3.96
CA MET A 1 -39.15 9.49 -4.50
C MET A 1 -38.17 9.76 -3.36
N ARG A 2 -37.65 8.71 -2.69
CA ARG A 2 -36.68 8.88 -1.59
C ARG A 2 -35.29 9.05 -2.22
N VAL A 3 -34.71 10.24 -2.10
CA VAL A 3 -33.29 10.45 -2.40
C VAL A 3 -32.53 9.74 -1.29
N GLN A 4 -31.87 8.62 -1.61
CA GLN A 4 -30.94 8.00 -0.66
C GLN A 4 -29.76 8.97 -0.47
N PRO A 5 -29.35 9.29 0.76
CA PRO A 5 -28.18 10.12 0.97
C PRO A 5 -26.97 9.42 0.37
N LEU A 6 -26.13 10.14 -0.37
CA LEU A 6 -24.81 9.65 -0.79
C LEU A 6 -24.08 9.20 0.48
N ARG A 7 -23.98 7.89 0.68
CA ARG A 7 -23.11 7.32 1.70
C ARG A 7 -21.69 7.73 1.27
N LEU A 8 -21.07 8.68 1.96
CA LEU A 8 -19.62 8.81 1.94
C LEU A 8 -19.08 7.47 2.44
N SER A 9 -18.83 6.54 1.54
CA SER A 9 -17.96 5.42 1.83
C SER A 9 -16.58 6.03 2.00
N TRP A 10 -16.03 5.97 3.21
CA TRP A 10 -14.62 6.27 3.40
C TRP A 10 -13.83 5.35 2.47
N VAL A 11 -13.17 5.96 1.50
CA VAL A 11 -12.33 5.29 0.53
C VAL A 11 -10.92 5.39 1.06
N SER A 12 -10.20 4.27 1.10
CA SER A 12 -8.78 4.26 1.45
C SER A 12 -7.95 3.73 0.29
N THR A 13 -6.66 3.97 0.35
CA THR A 13 -5.71 3.58 -0.69
C THR A 13 -4.43 3.10 -0.02
N TYR A 14 -3.77 2.14 -0.65
CA TYR A 14 -2.42 1.75 -0.25
C TYR A 14 -1.50 1.72 -1.46
N GLY A 15 -0.20 1.76 -1.21
CA GLY A 15 0.81 1.80 -2.25
C GLY A 15 2.21 1.60 -1.69
N CYS A 16 3.19 1.50 -2.58
CA CYS A 16 4.60 1.42 -2.23
C CYS A 16 5.44 2.02 -3.35
N ILE A 17 6.59 2.59 -2.98
CA ILE A 17 7.63 3.07 -3.88
C ILE A 17 8.78 2.05 -3.84
N PHE A 18 9.21 1.59 -5.01
CA PHE A 18 10.37 0.73 -5.16
C PHE A 18 11.58 1.56 -5.56
N GLY A 19 12.64 1.46 -4.77
CA GLY A 19 13.91 2.13 -5.01
C GLY A 19 15.09 1.15 -5.04
N SER A 20 16.16 1.54 -5.70
CA SER A 20 17.44 0.82 -5.63
C SER A 20 18.16 1.15 -4.32
N HIS A 21 19.15 0.33 -3.98
CA HIS A 21 20.08 0.59 -2.88
C HIS A 21 20.89 1.90 -3.02
N THR A 22 20.92 2.51 -4.21
CA THR A 22 21.55 3.81 -4.46
C THR A 22 20.58 4.99 -4.31
N GLY A 23 19.33 4.73 -3.89
CA GLY A 23 18.26 5.73 -3.80
C GLY A 23 17.64 6.08 -5.15
N ALA A 24 17.91 5.32 -6.22
CA ALA A 24 17.28 5.57 -7.52
C ALA A 24 15.84 5.05 -7.50
N PHE A 25 14.90 5.86 -7.96
CA PHE A 25 13.52 5.43 -8.16
C PHE A 25 13.44 4.37 -9.28
N ILE A 26 12.69 3.30 -9.05
CA ILE A 26 12.48 2.21 -10.01
C ILE A 26 11.01 2.19 -10.46
N SER A 27 10.08 2.08 -9.52
CA SER A 27 8.65 1.99 -9.83
C SER A 27 7.79 2.32 -8.61
N VAL A 28 6.48 2.41 -8.82
CA VAL A 28 5.49 2.66 -7.76
C VAL A 28 4.21 1.91 -8.09
N PHE A 29 3.45 1.52 -7.07
CA PHE A 29 2.06 1.13 -7.23
C PHE A 29 1.16 1.90 -6.25
N SER A 30 -0.09 2.06 -6.63
CA SER A 30 -1.16 2.52 -5.76
C SER A 30 -2.45 1.82 -6.15
N THR A 31 -3.26 1.47 -5.16
CA THR A 31 -4.57 0.85 -5.39
C THR A 31 -5.59 1.32 -4.36
N ASN A 32 -6.84 1.31 -4.78
CA ASN A 32 -7.97 1.72 -3.98
C ASN A 32 -8.55 0.54 -3.21
N ILE A 33 -8.87 0.75 -1.93
CA ILE A 33 -9.68 -0.16 -1.15
C ILE A 33 -10.98 0.52 -0.74
N TYR A 34 -12.08 -0.13 -1.08
CA TYR A 34 -13.43 0.29 -0.70
C TYR A 34 -13.75 0.08 0.79
N ILE A 35 -12.73 -0.19 1.61
CA ILE A 35 -12.79 -0.35 3.07
C ILE A 35 -11.72 0.57 3.65
N ALA A 36 -12.11 1.55 4.48
CA ALA A 36 -11.17 2.44 5.13
C ALA A 36 -10.81 1.97 6.55
N ASN A 37 -9.70 1.26 6.67
CA ASN A 37 -9.10 0.89 7.95
C ASN A 37 -7.58 0.97 7.80
N SER A 38 -6.96 1.96 8.46
CA SER A 38 -5.54 2.28 8.28
C SER A 38 -4.62 1.09 8.53
N LEU A 39 -4.83 0.35 9.63
CA LEU A 39 -4.04 -0.84 9.95
C LEU A 39 -4.14 -1.89 8.83
N HIS A 40 -5.35 -2.11 8.33
CA HIS A 40 -5.58 -3.07 7.26
C HIS A 40 -4.91 -2.63 5.95
N ASP A 41 -4.89 -1.34 5.66
CA ASP A 41 -4.29 -0.79 4.45
C ASP A 41 -2.76 -0.85 4.51
N GLU A 42 -2.18 -0.56 5.67
CA GLU A 42 -0.74 -0.66 5.94
C GLU A 42 -0.23 -2.10 5.88
N ILE A 43 -0.98 -3.05 6.47
CA ILE A 43 -0.65 -4.49 6.38
C ILE A 43 -0.70 -4.95 4.92
N ARG A 44 -1.73 -4.55 4.16
CA ARG A 44 -1.83 -4.89 2.74
C ARG A 44 -0.71 -4.27 1.91
N ALA A 45 -0.35 -3.02 2.17
CA ALA A 45 0.79 -2.38 1.51
C ALA A 45 2.07 -3.19 1.72
N SER A 46 2.33 -3.61 2.96
CA SER A 46 3.53 -4.35 3.36
C SER A 46 3.59 -5.73 2.71
N ILE A 47 2.47 -6.48 2.70
CA ILE A 47 2.40 -7.80 2.06
C ILE A 47 2.59 -7.66 0.55
N TYR A 48 1.82 -6.78 -0.09
CA TYR A 48 1.78 -6.70 -1.55
C TYR A 48 3.09 -6.15 -2.13
N SER A 49 3.72 -5.19 -1.45
CA SER A 49 5.05 -4.70 -1.85
C SER A 49 6.12 -5.79 -1.74
N THR A 50 6.06 -6.63 -0.70
CA THR A 50 6.96 -7.77 -0.52
C THR A 50 6.75 -8.83 -1.60
N GLU A 51 5.50 -9.15 -1.94
CA GLU A 51 5.16 -10.08 -3.03
C GLU A 51 5.68 -9.56 -4.38
N ILE A 52 5.50 -8.27 -4.67
CA ILE A 52 6.03 -7.66 -5.89
C ILE A 52 7.56 -7.73 -5.90
N ALA A 53 8.23 -7.34 -4.82
CA ALA A 53 9.69 -7.40 -4.72
C ALA A 53 10.22 -8.83 -4.97
N HIS A 54 9.57 -9.83 -4.35
CA HIS A 54 9.92 -11.23 -4.58
C HIS A 54 9.65 -11.67 -6.02
N SER A 55 8.57 -11.20 -6.66
CA SER A 55 8.24 -11.53 -8.06
C SER A 55 9.25 -11.01 -9.08
N ILE A 56 10.11 -10.06 -8.69
CA ILE A 56 11.20 -9.49 -9.51
C ILE A 56 12.58 -9.89 -8.99
N ASP A 57 12.67 -11.01 -8.25
CA ASP A 57 13.90 -11.60 -7.71
C ASP A 57 14.69 -10.70 -6.74
N TRP A 58 14.03 -9.79 -6.03
CA TRP A 58 14.66 -9.01 -4.98
C TRP A 58 14.82 -9.83 -3.70
N ASN A 59 15.95 -10.52 -3.61
CA ASN A 59 16.30 -11.39 -2.48
C ASN A 59 16.87 -10.64 -1.27
N ASN A 60 17.26 -9.38 -1.44
CA ASN A 60 17.76 -8.51 -0.38
C ASN A 60 17.05 -7.17 -0.46
N SER A 61 15.93 -7.06 0.26
CA SER A 61 15.07 -5.88 0.29
C SER A 61 14.86 -5.44 1.73
N TRP A 62 14.68 -4.13 1.93
CA TRP A 62 14.12 -3.58 3.16
C TRP A 62 12.74 -3.00 2.86
N LEU A 63 11.90 -2.94 3.88
CA LEU A 63 10.62 -2.25 3.85
C LEU A 63 10.72 -1.03 4.77
N GLU A 64 10.36 0.14 4.26
CA GLU A 64 10.33 1.39 5.03
C GLU A 64 8.87 1.88 5.12
N SER A 65 8.41 2.15 6.35
CA SER A 65 7.10 2.74 6.63
C SER A 65 7.18 3.61 7.88
N ASP A 66 6.33 4.62 7.96
CA ASP A 66 6.11 5.45 9.14
C ASP A 66 5.10 4.84 10.13
N SER A 67 4.45 3.73 9.78
CA SER A 67 3.49 3.08 10.67
C SER A 67 4.14 2.21 11.73
N LEU A 68 4.01 2.65 12.98
CA LEU A 68 4.35 1.91 14.19
C LEU A 68 3.49 0.65 14.42
N LEU A 69 2.36 0.52 13.71
CA LEU A 69 1.48 -0.63 13.89
C LEU A 69 1.90 -1.83 13.04
N THR A 70 2.69 -1.60 12.00
CA THR A 70 3.07 -2.63 11.03
C THR A 70 4.57 -2.91 10.95
N ILE A 71 5.45 -1.95 11.25
CA ILE A 71 6.92 -2.11 11.17
C ILE A 71 7.59 -1.62 12.46
#